data_AF-A0A2M7K8S9-F1
#
_entry.id   AF-A0A2M7K8S9-F1
#
_cell.length_a   1.000
_cell.length_b   1.000
_cell.length_c   1.000
_cell.angle_alpha   90.00
_cell.angle_beta   90.00
_cell.angle_gamma   90.00
#
_symmetry.space_group_name_H-M   'P 1'
#
loop_
_entity.id
_entity.type
_entity.pdbx_description
1 polymer ?
#
loop_
_entity_poly.entity_id
_entity_poly.type
_entity_poly.pdbx_seq_one_letter_code
_entity_poly.pdbx_strand_id
1 'polypeptide(L)'
;MKKKSVLLIWLIISFVTVYSQQRILTIDEAAIEQYRKFYPQYLQQLQWRSNSETFTFNKNGNLYEGNLKDSSKTEILNSSEILKAFKVHNLNSPSPYSSFLWVNKNLLKIETTENIILFNVNSKKIEQYVTIDSLTENIDFCNKSKLLAYTKLNNLYVSDMQSKETAISDEKNTGIIFGKSVHREEFGIVKGTFWSSSGKKLAFYRMDETMVTQYPLVNIEPRIAELKNIRYPMAGMQSHIVTVGVYSVESGKTIYLKTGEPNVQYLTNISWSNDDKY
;
A
#
# COMPACT_ATOMS: atom_id res chain seq x y z
N MET A 1 -23.95 72.38 -2.12
CA MET A 1 -24.54 71.06 -1.83
C MET A 1 -23.76 69.85 -2.36
N LYS A 2 -22.87 69.98 -3.37
CA LYS A 2 -22.17 68.81 -3.98
C LYS A 2 -21.10 68.12 -3.12
N LYS A 3 -20.41 68.83 -2.20
CA LYS A 3 -19.33 68.23 -1.37
C LYS A 3 -19.81 67.31 -0.23
N LYS A 4 -21.00 67.57 0.35
CA LYS A 4 -21.56 66.72 1.42
C LYS A 4 -22.07 65.37 0.90
N SER A 5 -22.56 65.33 -0.34
CA SER A 5 -23.03 64.11 -1.00
C SER A 5 -21.88 63.13 -1.33
N VAL A 6 -20.71 63.65 -1.71
CA VAL A 6 -19.52 62.83 -1.99
C VAL A 6 -18.96 62.20 -0.70
N LEU A 7 -18.98 62.93 0.41
CA LEU A 7 -18.54 62.42 1.71
C LEU A 7 -19.46 61.32 2.25
N LEU A 8 -20.77 61.44 2.02
CA LEU A 8 -21.76 60.43 2.41
C LEU A 8 -21.59 59.13 1.59
N ILE A 9 -21.30 59.26 0.29
CA ILE A 9 -21.01 58.12 -0.59
C ILE A 9 -19.71 57.41 -0.17
N TRP A 10 -18.67 58.16 0.21
CA TRP A 10 -17.42 57.58 0.72
C TRP A 10 -17.61 56.90 2.08
N LEU A 11 -18.45 57.46 2.97
CA LEU A 11 -18.80 56.84 4.25
C LEU A 11 -19.56 55.53 4.03
N ILE A 12 -20.52 55.50 3.11
CA ILE A 12 -21.28 54.29 2.77
C ILE A 12 -20.37 53.22 2.15
N ILE A 13 -19.42 53.60 1.29
CA ILE A 13 -18.45 52.66 0.68
C ILE A 13 -17.49 52.10 1.75
N SER A 14 -17.12 52.89 2.76
CA SER A 14 -16.24 52.42 3.84
C SER A 14 -16.89 51.34 4.74
N PHE A 15 -18.22 51.34 4.88
CA PHE A 15 -18.94 50.30 5.63
C PHE A 15 -19.10 48.97 4.87
N VAL A 16 -18.89 48.92 3.55
CA VAL A 16 -19.02 47.69 2.75
C VAL A 16 -17.74 46.82 2.84
N THR A 17 -16.64 47.34 3.39
CA THR A 17 -15.34 46.65 3.34
C THR A 17 -14.99 45.75 4.53
N VAL A 18 -15.85 45.57 5.54
CA VAL A 18 -15.48 44.80 6.74
C VAL A 18 -16.59 43.87 7.24
N TYR A 19 -16.84 42.80 6.48
CA TYR A 19 -17.28 41.53 7.08
C TYR A 19 -16.52 40.38 6.42
N SER A 20 -15.21 40.31 6.68
CA SER A 20 -14.53 39.02 6.70
C SER A 20 -14.97 38.32 7.99
N GLN A 21 -16.19 37.77 8.00
CA GLN A 21 -16.55 36.84 9.07
C GLN A 21 -15.64 35.62 8.89
N GLN A 22 -14.88 35.30 9.93
CA GLN A 22 -14.24 34.00 10.05
C GLN A 22 -15.37 32.96 10.07
N ARG A 23 -15.64 32.39 8.90
CA ARG A 23 -16.64 31.36 8.75
C ARG A 23 -16.18 30.14 9.55
N ILE A 24 -16.95 29.78 10.57
CA ILE A 24 -16.76 28.54 11.32
C ILE A 24 -17.36 27.40 10.47
N LEU A 25 -16.61 26.30 10.32
CA LEU A 25 -17.10 25.11 9.65
C LEU A 25 -18.23 24.47 10.48
N THR A 26 -19.27 23.98 9.81
CA THR A 26 -20.26 23.12 10.48
C THR A 26 -19.65 21.76 10.81
N ILE A 27 -20.31 20.97 11.67
CA ILE A 27 -19.89 19.59 11.94
C ILE A 27 -19.85 18.77 10.64
N ASP A 28 -20.86 18.90 9.77
CA ASP A 28 -20.86 18.22 8.47
C ASP A 28 -19.67 18.65 7.61
N GLU A 29 -19.33 19.94 7.62
CA GLU A 29 -18.19 20.46 6.87
C GLU A 29 -16.85 19.99 7.42
N ALA A 30 -16.74 19.89 8.74
CA ALA A 30 -15.52 19.48 9.43
C ALA A 30 -15.35 17.95 9.50
N ALA A 31 -16.43 17.16 9.50
CA ALA A 31 -16.38 15.71 9.68
C ALA A 31 -16.64 14.93 8.38
N ILE A 32 -17.61 15.36 7.57
CA ILE A 32 -18.05 14.62 6.37
C ILE A 32 -17.39 15.19 5.12
N GLU A 33 -17.47 16.51 4.95
CA GLU A 33 -17.00 17.19 3.72
C GLU A 33 -15.52 17.59 3.78
N GLN A 34 -14.83 17.33 4.89
CA GLN A 34 -13.39 17.58 5.03
C GLN A 34 -12.60 16.95 3.87
N TYR A 35 -12.96 15.74 3.46
CA TYR A 35 -12.27 14.98 2.42
C TYR A 35 -12.81 15.20 1.00
N ARG A 36 -13.87 16.01 0.83
CA ARG A 36 -14.53 16.24 -0.46
C ARG A 36 -14.48 17.70 -0.89
N LYS A 37 -14.87 18.60 0.00
CA LYS A 37 -14.96 20.04 -0.26
C LYS A 37 -13.69 20.78 0.13
N PHE A 38 -13.01 20.31 1.18
CA PHE A 38 -11.87 21.00 1.78
C PHE A 38 -10.55 20.24 1.66
N TYR A 39 -10.46 19.25 0.76
CA TYR A 39 -9.17 18.60 0.51
C TYR A 39 -8.24 19.54 -0.27
N PRO A 40 -6.95 19.61 0.09
CA PRO A 40 -5.99 20.41 -0.66
C PRO A 40 -5.89 19.90 -2.09
N GLN A 41 -5.66 20.78 -3.07
CA GLN A 41 -5.33 20.34 -4.41
C GLN A 41 -3.92 19.75 -4.43
N TYR A 42 -3.75 18.57 -5.04
CA TYR A 42 -2.46 17.92 -5.20
C TYR A 42 -2.40 17.11 -6.51
N LEU A 43 -1.19 16.75 -6.93
CA LEU A 43 -0.98 15.81 -8.03
C LEU A 43 -1.18 14.38 -7.51
N GLN A 44 -2.27 13.75 -7.93
CA GLN A 44 -2.58 12.39 -7.47
C GLN A 44 -1.52 11.40 -7.97
N GLN A 45 -1.09 10.49 -7.08
CA GLN A 45 -0.14 9.41 -7.41
C GLN A 45 1.17 9.90 -8.05
N LEU A 46 1.63 11.08 -7.65
CA LEU A 46 2.90 11.66 -8.11
C LEU A 46 4.08 10.74 -7.77
N GLN A 47 4.81 10.30 -8.78
CA GLN A 47 5.99 9.45 -8.61
C GLN A 47 7.00 9.68 -9.73
N TRP A 48 8.27 9.36 -9.45
CA TRP A 48 9.30 9.30 -10.48
C TRP A 48 9.04 8.14 -11.42
N ARG A 49 9.23 8.37 -12.72
CA ARG A 49 9.28 7.27 -13.68
C ARG A 49 10.63 6.57 -13.54
N SER A 50 10.58 5.25 -13.43
CA SER A 50 11.77 4.44 -13.12
C SER A 50 12.85 4.61 -14.19
N ASN A 51 14.09 4.89 -13.77
CA ASN A 51 15.26 5.12 -14.62
C ASN A 51 15.06 6.27 -15.65
N SER A 52 14.34 7.33 -15.29
CA SER A 52 14.24 8.56 -16.10
C SER A 52 14.35 9.82 -15.23
N GLU A 53 14.51 10.98 -15.90
CA GLU A 53 14.49 12.31 -15.27
C GLU A 53 13.08 12.92 -15.23
N THR A 54 12.05 12.10 -15.46
CA THR A 54 10.65 12.54 -15.60
C THR A 54 9.82 12.05 -14.42
N PHE A 55 8.78 12.82 -14.08
CA PHE A 55 7.81 12.42 -13.07
C PHE A 55 6.45 12.18 -13.74
N THR A 56 5.62 11.38 -13.09
CA THR A 56 4.29 11.04 -13.58
C THR A 56 3.25 11.23 -12.51
N PHE A 57 2.04 11.60 -12.91
CA PHE A 57 0.91 11.77 -12.01
C PHE A 57 -0.40 11.40 -12.72
N ASN A 58 -1.38 10.98 -11.92
CA ASN A 58 -2.73 10.70 -12.38
C ASN A 58 -3.53 12.00 -12.40
N LYS A 59 -4.25 12.23 -13.50
CA LYS A 59 -5.28 13.26 -13.59
C LYS A 59 -6.53 12.65 -14.22
N ASN A 60 -7.56 12.47 -13.42
CA ASN A 60 -8.86 11.93 -13.83
C ASN A 60 -8.78 10.55 -14.54
N GLY A 61 -7.89 9.67 -14.11
CA GLY A 61 -7.67 8.35 -14.71
C GLY A 61 -6.73 8.32 -15.90
N ASN A 62 -6.19 9.45 -16.31
CA ASN A 62 -5.17 9.54 -17.35
C ASN A 62 -3.81 9.79 -16.71
N LEU A 63 -2.77 9.18 -17.28
CA LEU A 63 -1.39 9.31 -16.83
C LEU A 63 -0.70 10.43 -17.60
N TYR A 64 -0.23 11.42 -16.86
CA TYR A 64 0.56 12.51 -17.39
C TYR A 64 2.03 12.35 -16.99
N GLU A 65 2.93 12.69 -17.91
CA GLU A 65 4.36 12.80 -17.68
C GLU A 65 4.77 14.27 -17.73
N GLY A 66 5.55 14.68 -16.73
CA GLY A 66 6.15 16.00 -16.64
C GLY A 66 7.67 15.94 -16.65
N ASN A 67 8.28 16.99 -17.21
CA ASN A 67 9.73 17.19 -17.19
C ASN A 67 10.05 18.47 -16.40
N LEU A 68 11.04 18.39 -15.50
CA LEU A 68 11.46 19.53 -14.67
C LEU A 68 12.15 20.64 -15.49
N LYS A 69 12.76 20.30 -16.63
CA LYS A 69 13.59 21.23 -17.42
C LYS A 69 12.76 22.22 -18.22
N ASP A 70 11.63 21.80 -18.77
CA ASP A 70 10.82 22.60 -19.70
C ASP A 70 9.39 22.87 -19.20
N SER A 71 9.01 22.38 -18.01
CA SER A 71 7.66 22.49 -17.44
C SER A 71 6.54 21.90 -18.30
N SER A 72 6.87 21.14 -19.34
CA SER A 72 5.90 20.47 -20.19
C SER A 72 5.20 19.35 -19.41
N LYS A 73 3.92 19.15 -19.71
CA LYS A 73 3.09 18.05 -19.19
C LYS A 73 2.39 17.40 -20.37
N THR A 74 2.71 16.14 -20.62
CA THR A 74 2.16 15.39 -21.76
C THR A 74 1.34 14.23 -21.24
N GLU A 75 0.22 13.94 -21.89
CA GLU A 75 -0.55 12.73 -21.61
C GLU A 75 0.14 11.54 -22.30
N ILE A 76 0.53 10.52 -21.53
CA ILE A 76 1.25 9.35 -22.04
C ILE A 76 0.38 8.10 -22.11
N LEU A 77 -0.71 8.05 -21.34
CA LEU A 77 -1.67 6.95 -21.33
C LEU A 77 -3.02 7.48 -20.89
N ASN A 78 -4.07 7.23 -21.67
CA ASN A 78 -5.43 7.59 -21.27
C ASN A 78 -6.21 6.38 -20.75
N SER A 79 -7.24 6.67 -19.95
CA SER A 79 -8.15 5.67 -19.39
C SER A 79 -8.77 4.76 -20.45
N SER A 80 -9.12 5.27 -21.64
CA SER A 80 -9.71 4.44 -22.70
C SER A 80 -8.77 3.35 -23.21
N GLU A 81 -7.47 3.61 -23.24
CA GLU A 81 -6.44 2.64 -23.67
C GLU A 81 -6.25 1.54 -22.62
N ILE A 82 -6.26 1.91 -21.34
CA ILE A 82 -6.23 0.95 -20.22
C ILE A 82 -7.46 0.05 -20.30
N LEU A 83 -8.66 0.65 -20.39
CA LEU A 83 -9.92 -0.09 -20.46
C LEU A 83 -9.97 -1.04 -21.67
N LYS A 84 -9.45 -0.62 -22.83
CA LYS A 84 -9.35 -1.49 -24.02
C LYS A 84 -8.46 -2.71 -23.74
N ALA A 85 -7.31 -2.52 -23.11
CA ALA A 85 -6.40 -3.62 -22.81
C ALA A 85 -7.01 -4.63 -21.82
N PHE A 86 -7.71 -4.16 -20.78
CA PHE A 86 -8.41 -5.04 -19.84
C PHE A 86 -9.51 -5.86 -20.54
N LYS A 87 -10.28 -5.25 -21.44
CA LYS A 87 -11.32 -5.94 -22.22
C LYS A 87 -10.75 -7.06 -23.09
N VAL A 88 -9.57 -6.87 -23.70
CA VAL A 88 -8.91 -7.91 -24.51
C VAL A 88 -8.65 -9.19 -23.71
N HIS A 89 -8.36 -9.05 -22.42
CA HIS A 89 -8.10 -10.17 -21.50
C HIS A 89 -9.32 -10.59 -20.67
N ASN A 90 -10.51 -10.05 -20.95
CA ASN A 90 -11.73 -10.26 -20.16
C ASN A 90 -11.56 -9.96 -18.66
N LEU A 91 -10.75 -8.96 -18.31
CA LEU A 91 -10.51 -8.54 -16.93
C LEU A 91 -11.47 -7.42 -16.51
N ASN A 92 -11.85 -7.42 -15.23
CA ASN A 92 -12.60 -6.33 -14.64
C ASN A 92 -11.79 -5.03 -14.70
N SER A 93 -12.43 -3.98 -15.23
CA SER A 93 -11.79 -2.69 -15.47
C SER A 93 -11.30 -2.07 -14.16
N PRO A 94 -10.10 -1.46 -14.14
CA PRO A 94 -9.58 -0.83 -12.94
C PRO A 94 -10.35 0.46 -12.66
N SER A 95 -10.35 0.88 -11.39
CA SER A 95 -10.79 2.23 -11.05
C SER A 95 -9.86 3.24 -11.72
N PRO A 96 -10.36 4.40 -12.19
CA PRO A 96 -9.52 5.53 -12.61
C PRO A 96 -8.48 5.95 -11.56
N TYR A 97 -8.73 5.61 -10.29
CA TYR A 97 -7.87 5.90 -9.14
C TYR A 97 -7.07 4.69 -8.64
N SER A 98 -7.07 3.57 -9.37
CA SER A 98 -6.27 2.39 -9.03
C SER A 98 -4.80 2.77 -8.87
N SER A 99 -4.16 2.23 -7.83
CA SER A 99 -2.74 2.46 -7.58
C SER A 99 -1.88 1.85 -8.68
N PHE A 100 -0.84 2.58 -9.07
CA PHE A 100 0.17 2.07 -9.99
C PHE A 100 1.58 2.38 -9.48
N LEU A 101 2.52 1.53 -9.84
CA LEU A 101 3.94 1.70 -9.57
C LEU A 101 4.76 1.38 -10.82
N TRP A 102 5.82 2.14 -11.08
CA TRP A 102 6.76 1.82 -12.15
C TRP A 102 7.65 0.63 -11.76
N VAL A 103 7.56 -0.46 -12.51
CA VAL A 103 8.49 -1.61 -12.40
C VAL A 103 9.81 -1.28 -13.11
N ASN A 104 9.71 -0.61 -14.25
CA ASN A 104 10.83 -0.06 -15.03
C ASN A 104 10.33 1.11 -15.89
N LYS A 105 11.14 1.64 -16.82
CA LYS A 105 10.77 2.80 -17.65
C LYS A 105 9.48 2.62 -18.48
N ASN A 106 9.11 1.41 -18.85
CA ASN A 106 7.99 1.14 -19.77
C ASN A 106 6.84 0.35 -19.13
N LEU A 107 7.07 -0.25 -17.96
CA LEU A 107 6.15 -1.21 -17.35
C LEU A 107 5.58 -0.68 -16.04
N LEU A 108 4.26 -0.62 -15.97
CA LEU A 108 3.49 -0.28 -14.79
C LEU A 108 2.94 -1.53 -14.11
N LYS A 109 3.12 -1.64 -12.80
CA LYS A 109 2.31 -2.53 -11.96
C LYS A 109 1.02 -1.80 -11.62
N ILE A 110 -0.12 -2.34 -12.03
CA ILE A 110 -1.46 -1.87 -11.63
C ILE A 110 -2.05 -2.92 -10.70
N GLU A 111 -2.51 -2.48 -9.54
CA GLU A 111 -3.13 -3.35 -8.55
C GLU A 111 -4.63 -3.06 -8.47
N THR A 112 -5.43 -4.09 -8.69
CA THR A 112 -6.88 -4.08 -8.50
C THR A 112 -7.26 -5.01 -7.36
N THR A 113 -8.54 -5.03 -7.01
CA THR A 113 -9.06 -5.93 -5.97
C THR A 113 -8.92 -7.42 -6.31
N GLU A 114 -8.76 -7.74 -7.59
CA GLU A 114 -8.78 -9.12 -8.08
C GLU A 114 -7.52 -9.49 -8.85
N ASN A 115 -6.70 -8.53 -9.27
CA ASN A 115 -5.58 -8.79 -10.15
C ASN A 115 -4.38 -7.88 -9.88
N ILE A 116 -3.19 -8.43 -10.11
CA ILE A 116 -1.96 -7.66 -10.28
C ILE A 116 -1.54 -7.74 -11.73
N ILE A 117 -1.33 -6.58 -12.34
CA ILE A 117 -1.20 -6.44 -13.79
C ILE A 117 0.08 -5.71 -14.12
N LEU A 118 0.82 -6.22 -15.09
CA LEU A 118 1.99 -5.57 -15.68
C LEU A 118 1.59 -4.99 -17.05
N PHE A 119 1.45 -3.68 -17.10
CA PHE A 119 0.99 -2.94 -18.27
C PHE A 119 2.14 -2.18 -18.94
N ASN A 120 2.37 -2.43 -20.23
CA ASN A 120 3.36 -1.72 -21.02
C ASN A 120 2.76 -0.45 -21.63
N VAL A 121 3.33 0.69 -21.26
CA VAL A 121 2.83 2.02 -21.65
C VAL A 121 3.07 2.34 -23.12
N ASN A 122 4.18 1.85 -23.70
CA ASN A 122 4.52 2.14 -25.09
C ASN A 122 3.66 1.32 -26.05
N SER A 123 3.51 0.02 -25.79
CA SER A 123 2.68 -0.86 -26.60
C SER A 123 1.20 -0.78 -26.27
N LYS A 124 0.85 -0.15 -25.14
CA LYS A 124 -0.52 -0.01 -24.61
C LYS A 124 -1.22 -1.37 -24.41
N LYS A 125 -0.48 -2.33 -23.88
CA LYS A 125 -0.92 -3.73 -23.70
C LYS A 125 -0.59 -4.25 -22.31
N ILE A 126 -1.40 -5.18 -21.82
CA ILE A 126 -1.06 -5.99 -20.66
C ILE A 126 -0.04 -7.04 -21.13
N GLU A 127 1.13 -7.05 -20.51
CA GLU A 127 2.16 -8.08 -20.79
C GLU A 127 1.91 -9.34 -19.97
N GLN A 128 1.57 -9.17 -18.70
CA GLN A 128 1.37 -10.25 -17.73
C GLN A 128 0.32 -9.82 -16.71
N TYR A 129 -0.43 -10.78 -16.17
CA TYR A 129 -1.34 -10.54 -15.05
C TYR A 129 -1.50 -11.81 -14.23
N VAL A 130 -1.77 -11.64 -12.95
CA VAL A 130 -2.09 -12.73 -12.02
C VAL A 130 -3.35 -12.36 -11.26
N THR A 131 -4.26 -13.33 -11.12
CA THR A 131 -5.49 -13.19 -10.36
C THR A 131 -5.21 -13.54 -8.90
N ILE A 132 -5.67 -12.68 -8.00
CA ILE A 132 -5.57 -12.86 -6.55
C ILE A 132 -6.95 -13.24 -6.01
N ASP A 133 -6.97 -14.22 -5.12
CA ASP A 133 -8.21 -14.62 -4.43
C ASP A 133 -8.49 -13.73 -3.22
N SER A 134 -9.72 -13.79 -2.71
CA SER A 134 -10.16 -12.97 -1.58
C SER A 134 -9.48 -13.31 -0.25
N LEU A 135 -8.73 -14.42 -0.15
CA LEU A 135 -7.98 -14.81 1.04
C LEU A 135 -6.56 -14.25 1.02
N THR A 136 -6.14 -13.68 -0.11
CA THR A 136 -4.80 -13.14 -0.31
C THR A 136 -4.67 -11.79 0.38
N GLU A 137 -3.71 -11.68 1.30
CA GLU A 137 -3.40 -10.47 2.07
C GLU A 137 -1.89 -10.16 1.98
N ASN A 138 -1.48 -8.96 2.39
CA ASN A 138 -0.07 -8.57 2.57
C ASN A 138 0.81 -8.83 1.33
N ILE A 139 0.31 -8.44 0.15
CA ILE A 139 1.00 -8.62 -1.13
C ILE A 139 2.27 -7.76 -1.17
N ASP A 140 3.41 -8.40 -1.42
CA ASP A 140 4.72 -7.79 -1.63
C ASP A 140 5.31 -8.25 -2.98
N PHE A 141 5.27 -7.37 -3.98
CA PHE A 141 5.75 -7.64 -5.34
C PHE A 141 7.21 -7.25 -5.51
N CYS A 142 8.04 -8.17 -6.00
CA CYS A 142 9.43 -7.90 -6.33
C CYS A 142 9.58 -7.43 -7.78
N ASN A 143 9.95 -6.16 -7.98
CA ASN A 143 10.18 -5.60 -9.33
C ASN A 143 11.25 -6.33 -10.16
N LYS A 144 12.24 -6.94 -9.50
CA LYS A 144 13.39 -7.60 -10.17
C LYS A 144 13.06 -9.00 -10.66
N SER A 145 12.50 -9.84 -9.80
CA SER A 145 12.14 -11.22 -10.14
C SER A 145 10.72 -11.35 -10.68
N LYS A 146 9.89 -10.31 -10.55
CA LYS A 146 8.44 -10.32 -10.83
C LYS A 146 7.68 -11.39 -10.04
N LEU A 147 8.20 -11.76 -8.87
CA LEU A 147 7.54 -12.66 -7.94
C LEU A 147 6.68 -11.89 -6.96
N LEU A 148 5.62 -12.54 -6.50
CA LEU A 148 4.71 -12.05 -5.49
C LEU A 148 4.91 -12.88 -4.22
N ALA A 149 5.16 -12.22 -3.10
CA ALA A 149 4.97 -12.82 -1.78
C ALA A 149 3.63 -12.33 -1.24
N TYR A 150 2.87 -13.20 -0.60
CA TYR A 150 1.60 -12.84 0.02
C TYR A 150 1.23 -13.87 1.09
N THR A 151 0.33 -13.48 1.97
CA THR A 151 -0.17 -14.36 3.02
C THR A 151 -1.59 -14.82 2.71
N LYS A 152 -1.89 -16.06 3.05
CA LYS A 152 -3.27 -16.56 3.15
C LYS A 152 -3.45 -17.07 4.57
N LEU A 153 -4.43 -16.52 5.29
CA LEU A 153 -4.63 -16.77 6.72
C LEU A 153 -3.33 -16.50 7.51
N ASN A 154 -2.73 -17.50 8.15
CA ASN A 154 -1.48 -17.38 8.93
C ASN A 154 -0.23 -17.86 8.17
N ASN A 155 -0.36 -18.24 6.90
CA ASN A 155 0.72 -18.83 6.09
C ASN A 155 1.24 -17.90 5.00
N LEU A 156 2.50 -18.08 4.63
CA LEU A 156 3.19 -17.31 3.59
C LEU A 156 3.35 -18.13 2.31
N TYR A 157 3.13 -17.46 1.19
CA TYR A 157 3.21 -18.03 -0.16
C TYR A 157 4.04 -17.14 -1.06
N VAL A 158 4.63 -17.75 -2.08
CA VAL A 158 5.28 -17.04 -3.19
C VAL A 158 4.70 -17.55 -4.51
N SER A 159 4.38 -16.66 -5.44
CA SER A 159 3.97 -17.03 -6.79
C SER A 159 4.66 -16.21 -7.87
N ASP A 160 4.62 -16.72 -9.10
CA ASP A 160 4.94 -15.94 -10.29
C ASP A 160 3.68 -15.27 -10.89
N MET A 161 3.89 -14.48 -11.94
CA MET A 161 2.81 -13.83 -12.70
C MET A 161 1.97 -14.83 -13.53
N GLN A 162 2.20 -16.14 -13.44
CA GLN A 162 1.45 -17.20 -14.13
C GLN A 162 0.64 -18.05 -13.13
N SER A 163 0.49 -17.57 -11.89
CA SER A 163 -0.21 -18.26 -10.80
C SER A 163 0.44 -19.56 -10.35
N LYS A 164 1.74 -19.76 -10.61
CA LYS A 164 2.48 -20.89 -10.03
C LYS A 164 2.83 -20.58 -8.57
N GLU A 165 1.97 -21.00 -7.67
CA GLU A 165 2.10 -20.80 -6.22
C GLU A 165 3.02 -21.85 -5.57
N THR A 166 3.83 -21.40 -4.61
CA THR A 166 4.65 -22.22 -3.72
C THR A 166 4.37 -21.80 -2.27
N ALA A 167 3.91 -22.72 -1.44
CA ALA A 167 3.74 -22.50 -0.03
C ALA A 167 5.10 -22.47 0.68
N ILE A 168 5.39 -21.38 1.40
CA ILE A 168 6.61 -21.24 2.22
C ILE A 168 6.40 -21.85 3.62
N SER A 169 5.14 -21.90 4.06
CA SER A 169 4.70 -22.52 5.31
C SER A 169 3.37 -23.26 5.11
N ASP A 170 3.14 -24.30 5.91
CA ASP A 170 1.84 -24.99 6.04
C ASP A 170 1.49 -25.20 7.53
N GLU A 171 1.43 -24.08 8.25
CA GLU A 171 1.16 -24.04 9.68
C GLU A 171 -0.34 -24.11 9.97
N LYS A 172 -0.74 -25.10 10.78
CA LYS A 172 -2.14 -25.33 11.16
C LYS A 172 -2.51 -24.59 12.44
N ASN A 173 -1.53 -24.26 13.29
CA ASN A 173 -1.77 -23.49 14.50
C ASN A 173 -1.88 -22.00 14.15
N THR A 174 -3.07 -21.44 14.30
CA THR A 174 -3.36 -20.04 13.97
C THR A 174 -2.63 -19.04 14.87
N GLY A 175 -2.08 -19.46 16.01
CA GLY A 175 -1.20 -18.65 16.87
C GLY A 175 0.25 -18.57 16.38
N ILE A 176 0.59 -19.20 15.25
CA ILE A 176 1.88 -19.09 14.59
C ILE A 176 1.66 -18.48 13.21
N ILE A 177 2.26 -17.30 13.00
CA ILE A 177 1.96 -16.41 11.87
C ILE A 177 3.23 -16.18 11.06
N PHE A 178 3.11 -16.29 9.75
CA PHE A 178 4.19 -16.09 8.79
C PHE A 178 3.95 -14.87 7.91
N GLY A 179 5.01 -14.09 7.65
CA GLY A 179 5.01 -13.04 6.62
C GLY A 179 4.18 -11.79 6.92
N LYS A 180 3.60 -11.66 8.12
CA LYS A 180 2.84 -10.48 8.57
C LYS A 180 3.69 -9.55 9.43
N SER A 181 3.21 -8.31 9.63
CA SER A 181 3.81 -7.39 10.60
C SER A 181 3.84 -8.03 12.00
N VAL A 182 4.86 -7.68 12.79
CA VAL A 182 5.12 -8.24 14.12
C VAL A 182 5.35 -7.11 15.11
N HIS A 183 5.51 -7.46 16.39
CA HIS A 183 5.78 -6.49 17.47
C HIS A 183 4.76 -5.35 17.51
N ARG A 184 3.49 -5.66 17.16
CA ARG A 184 2.37 -4.71 17.12
C ARG A 184 2.61 -3.46 16.25
N GLU A 185 3.36 -3.62 15.16
CA GLU A 185 3.67 -2.53 14.21
C GLU A 185 4.54 -1.41 14.81
N GLU A 186 5.20 -1.70 15.93
CA GLU A 186 6.20 -0.81 16.52
C GLU A 186 7.50 -0.77 15.69
N PHE A 187 8.40 0.15 16.01
CA PHE A 187 9.73 0.29 15.39
C PHE A 187 9.70 0.54 13.86
N GLY A 188 8.57 1.00 13.33
CA GLY A 188 8.36 1.22 11.90
C GLY A 188 8.09 -0.06 11.09
N ILE A 189 7.72 -1.15 11.76
CA ILE A 189 7.38 -2.41 11.10
C ILE A 189 5.96 -2.31 10.54
N VAL A 190 5.84 -2.26 9.21
CA VAL A 190 4.54 -2.19 8.50
C VAL A 190 4.22 -3.44 7.68
N LYS A 191 5.19 -4.35 7.53
CA LYS A 191 5.06 -5.61 6.79
C LYS A 191 5.97 -6.71 7.36
N GLY A 192 5.77 -7.94 6.91
CA GLY A 192 6.55 -9.10 7.34
C GLY A 192 7.36 -9.81 6.27
N THR A 193 7.47 -9.25 5.07
CA THR A 193 8.16 -9.80 3.90
C THR A 193 9.18 -8.81 3.34
N PHE A 194 10.37 -9.30 3.01
CA PHE A 194 11.52 -8.48 2.62
C PHE A 194 12.29 -9.16 1.49
N TRP A 195 11.97 -8.81 0.26
CA TRP A 195 12.72 -9.27 -0.92
C TRP A 195 14.17 -8.77 -0.89
N SER A 196 15.10 -9.67 -1.20
CA SER A 196 16.50 -9.32 -1.50
C SER A 196 16.63 -8.45 -2.76
N SER A 197 17.78 -7.80 -2.94
CA SER A 197 18.01 -6.82 -4.01
C SER A 197 17.91 -7.44 -5.41
N SER A 198 18.28 -8.71 -5.59
CA SER A 198 18.05 -9.43 -6.85
C SER A 198 16.68 -10.11 -6.95
N GLY A 199 15.93 -10.19 -5.85
CA GLY A 199 14.66 -10.93 -5.78
C GLY A 199 14.80 -12.45 -5.73
N LYS A 200 16.00 -12.99 -5.49
CA LYS A 200 16.28 -14.44 -5.40
C LYS A 200 16.04 -15.04 -4.02
N LYS A 201 16.00 -14.20 -2.99
CA LYS A 201 15.71 -14.55 -1.60
C LYS A 201 14.60 -13.67 -1.04
N LEU A 202 13.83 -14.24 -0.14
CA LEU A 202 12.79 -13.56 0.62
C LEU A 202 13.06 -13.79 2.11
N ALA A 203 13.38 -12.72 2.84
CA ALA A 203 13.35 -12.76 4.30
C ALA A 203 11.92 -12.51 4.77
N PHE A 204 11.52 -13.16 5.85
CA PHE A 204 10.19 -12.99 6.42
C PHE A 204 10.18 -13.24 7.93
N TYR A 205 9.22 -12.63 8.63
CA TYR A 205 8.98 -12.95 10.03
C TYR A 205 8.15 -14.24 10.19
N ARG A 206 8.51 -15.04 11.20
CA ARG A 206 7.65 -16.04 11.83
C ARG A 206 7.45 -15.63 13.28
N MET A 207 6.21 -15.36 13.65
CA MET A 207 5.80 -14.97 15.00
C MET A 207 5.01 -16.10 15.66
N ASP A 208 5.44 -16.48 16.86
CA ASP A 208 4.70 -17.39 17.73
C ASP A 208 4.10 -16.58 18.88
N GLU A 209 2.77 -16.49 18.89
CA GLU A 209 1.99 -15.80 19.92
C GLU A 209 1.13 -16.77 20.74
N THR A 210 1.42 -18.07 20.69
CA THR A 210 0.62 -19.10 21.38
C THR A 210 0.60 -18.92 22.90
N MET A 211 1.69 -18.39 23.46
CA MET A 211 1.87 -18.07 24.88
C MET A 211 1.24 -16.73 25.29
N VAL A 212 0.88 -15.87 24.34
CA VAL A 212 0.29 -14.55 24.63
C VAL A 212 -1.15 -14.72 25.05
N THR A 213 -1.58 -14.04 26.12
CA THR A 213 -2.96 -14.13 26.61
C THR A 213 -3.96 -13.62 25.57
N GLN A 214 -5.12 -14.30 25.49
CA GLN A 214 -6.25 -13.84 24.68
C GLN A 214 -7.08 -12.81 25.44
N TYR A 215 -7.33 -11.67 24.82
CA TYR A 215 -8.26 -10.65 25.27
C TYR A 215 -9.61 -10.82 24.57
N PRO A 216 -10.73 -10.96 25.31
CA PRO A 216 -12.04 -11.18 24.73
C PRO A 216 -12.68 -9.87 24.26
N LEU A 217 -12.84 -9.69 22.95
CA LEU A 217 -13.69 -8.64 22.38
C LEU A 217 -15.07 -9.21 22.06
N VAL A 218 -16.07 -8.34 21.96
CA VAL A 218 -17.44 -8.70 21.60
C VAL A 218 -17.75 -8.11 20.23
N ASN A 219 -18.07 -8.97 19.25
CA ASN A 219 -18.63 -8.57 17.98
C ASN A 219 -20.15 -8.39 18.12
N ILE A 220 -20.63 -7.18 17.92
CA ILE A 220 -22.05 -6.81 18.05
C ILE A 220 -22.77 -6.66 16.70
N GLU A 221 -22.08 -6.89 15.58
CA GLU A 221 -22.69 -6.82 14.24
C GLU A 221 -23.72 -7.95 13.98
N PRO A 222 -23.47 -9.22 14.39
CA PRO A 222 -24.45 -10.29 14.20
C PRO A 222 -25.64 -10.15 15.16
N ARG A 223 -26.75 -10.84 14.84
CA ARG A 223 -28.00 -10.80 15.63
C ARG A 223 -27.80 -11.19 17.11
N ILE A 224 -26.90 -12.13 17.34
CA ILE A 224 -26.44 -12.58 18.67
C ILE A 224 -24.98 -12.18 18.75
N ALA A 225 -24.59 -11.49 19.81
CA ALA A 225 -23.22 -11.05 19.98
C ALA A 225 -22.26 -12.25 20.05
N GLU A 226 -21.13 -12.13 19.35
CA GLU A 226 -20.14 -13.20 19.23
C GLU A 226 -18.82 -12.82 19.90
N LEU A 227 -18.14 -13.81 20.48
CA LEU A 227 -16.80 -13.62 21.06
C LEU A 227 -15.76 -13.52 19.94
N LYS A 228 -14.96 -12.45 19.95
CA LYS A 228 -13.81 -12.22 19.05
C LYS A 228 -12.54 -12.05 19.86
N ASN A 229 -11.83 -13.15 20.13
CA ASN A 229 -10.58 -13.10 20.87
C ASN A 229 -9.44 -12.52 20.02
N ILE A 230 -8.59 -11.69 20.65
CA ILE A 230 -7.32 -11.22 20.09
C ILE A 230 -6.17 -11.57 21.02
N ARG A 231 -4.96 -11.79 20.52
CA ARG A 231 -3.76 -11.94 21.37
C ARG A 231 -3.26 -10.55 21.78
N TYR A 232 -3.11 -10.31 23.08
CA TYR A 232 -2.71 -9.01 23.60
C TYR A 232 -1.66 -9.14 24.73
N PRO A 233 -0.37 -8.88 24.47
CA PRO A 233 0.66 -8.93 25.49
C PRO A 233 0.62 -7.66 26.35
N MET A 234 0.07 -7.77 27.56
CA MET A 234 0.08 -6.65 28.52
C MET A 234 1.48 -6.46 29.14
N ALA A 235 1.77 -5.24 29.59
CA ALA A 235 3.05 -4.91 30.20
C ALA A 235 3.38 -5.85 31.37
N GLY A 236 4.60 -6.39 31.39
CA GLY A 236 5.08 -7.32 32.42
C GLY A 236 4.65 -8.79 32.23
N MET A 237 3.83 -9.11 31.22
CA MET A 237 3.45 -10.48 30.88
C MET A 237 4.33 -11.06 29.76
N GLN A 238 4.12 -12.34 29.43
CA GLN A 238 4.81 -13.00 28.33
C GLN A 238 4.51 -12.30 26.99
N SER A 239 5.57 -12.06 26.23
CA SER A 239 5.49 -11.53 24.86
C SER A 239 5.53 -12.68 23.84
N HIS A 240 5.19 -12.36 22.60
CA HIS A 240 5.36 -13.27 21.46
C HIS A 240 6.85 -13.44 21.11
N ILE A 241 7.17 -14.57 20.49
CA ILE A 241 8.54 -14.90 20.03
C ILE A 241 8.60 -14.69 18.52
N VAL A 242 9.59 -13.93 18.05
CA VAL A 242 9.79 -13.67 16.61
C VAL A 242 11.10 -14.30 16.15
N THR A 243 11.05 -14.94 15.00
CA THR A 243 12.20 -15.46 14.27
C THR A 243 12.18 -14.95 12.84
N VAL A 244 13.34 -14.90 12.20
CA VAL A 244 13.46 -14.48 10.79
C VAL A 244 13.84 -15.68 9.95
N GLY A 245 12.96 -16.04 9.03
CA GLY A 245 13.21 -17.02 7.99
C GLY A 245 13.77 -16.36 6.74
N VAL A 246 14.61 -17.09 6.01
CA VAL A 246 15.11 -16.71 4.68
C VAL A 246 14.79 -17.86 3.73
N TYR A 247 13.88 -17.60 2.80
CA TYR A 247 13.53 -18.50 1.71
C TYR A 247 14.38 -18.21 0.47
N SER A 248 14.96 -19.25 -0.11
CA SER A 248 15.66 -19.21 -1.40
C SER A 248 14.73 -19.68 -2.51
N VAL A 249 14.45 -18.81 -3.48
CA VAL A 249 13.58 -19.13 -4.62
C VAL A 249 14.18 -20.24 -5.49
N GLU A 250 15.50 -20.23 -5.68
CA GLU A 250 16.20 -21.19 -6.53
C GLU A 250 16.20 -22.60 -5.95
N SER A 251 16.45 -22.73 -4.64
CA SER A 251 16.55 -24.04 -3.99
C SER A 251 15.24 -24.53 -3.37
N GLY A 252 14.25 -23.64 -3.21
CA GLY A 252 13.00 -23.93 -2.51
C GLY A 252 13.18 -24.15 -1.00
N LYS A 253 14.33 -23.79 -0.42
CA LYS A 253 14.66 -24.06 0.98
C LYS A 253 14.54 -22.80 1.84
N THR A 254 14.11 -23.01 3.08
CA THR A 254 14.07 -21.99 4.13
C THR A 254 15.13 -22.29 5.19
N ILE A 255 15.88 -21.28 5.59
CA ILE A 255 16.72 -21.29 6.80
C ILE A 255 16.23 -20.24 7.79
N TYR A 256 16.48 -20.43 9.08
CA TYR A 256 16.17 -19.43 10.10
C TYR A 256 17.47 -18.81 10.64
N LEU A 257 17.44 -17.50 10.83
CA LEU A 257 18.56 -16.78 11.44
C LEU A 257 18.75 -17.25 12.88
N LYS A 258 20.01 -17.52 13.27
CA LYS A 258 20.37 -17.89 14.64
C LYS A 258 20.56 -16.62 15.47
N THR A 259 19.46 -16.05 15.95
CA THR A 259 19.47 -14.79 16.70
C THR A 259 19.85 -14.95 18.18
N GLY A 260 19.98 -16.19 18.66
CA GLY A 260 20.42 -16.49 20.02
C GLY A 260 19.36 -16.20 21.09
N GLU A 261 19.80 -16.25 22.35
CA GLU A 261 18.98 -15.99 23.53
C GLU A 261 19.20 -14.56 24.07
N PRO A 262 18.20 -13.95 24.73
CA PRO A 262 16.87 -14.51 25.02
C PRO A 262 15.96 -14.58 23.78
N ASN A 263 15.12 -15.62 23.70
CA ASN A 263 14.17 -15.80 22.60
C ASN A 263 13.16 -14.66 22.47
N VAL A 264 12.84 -13.98 23.56
CA VAL A 264 12.03 -12.75 23.54
C VAL A 264 12.95 -11.57 23.21
N GLN A 265 13.02 -11.23 21.93
CA GLN A 265 13.79 -10.12 21.40
C GLN A 265 12.99 -9.39 20.31
N TYR A 266 13.31 -8.12 20.09
CA TYR A 266 12.73 -7.33 19.01
C TYR A 266 13.62 -7.41 17.79
N LEU A 267 13.18 -8.12 16.76
CA LEU A 267 13.86 -8.18 15.47
C LEU A 267 13.23 -7.12 14.58
N THR A 268 13.98 -6.06 14.28
CA THR A 268 13.45 -4.86 13.60
C THR A 268 14.29 -4.51 12.38
N ASN A 269 13.74 -3.67 11.50
CA ASN A 269 14.45 -3.04 10.39
C ASN A 269 15.28 -4.01 9.52
N ILE A 270 14.70 -5.16 9.15
CA ILE A 270 15.34 -6.13 8.27
C ILE A 270 15.78 -5.44 6.96
N SER A 271 17.05 -5.62 6.63
CA SER A 271 17.65 -5.08 5.42
C SER A 271 18.55 -6.13 4.80
N TRP A 272 18.66 -6.06 3.47
CA TRP A 272 19.57 -6.88 2.69
C TRP A 272 20.77 -6.05 2.25
N SER A 273 21.94 -6.68 2.28
CA SER A 273 23.10 -6.23 1.52
C SER A 273 22.83 -6.25 0.02
N ASN A 274 23.48 -5.35 -0.74
CA ASN A 274 23.26 -5.23 -2.19
C ASN A 274 23.65 -6.48 -2.98
N ASP A 275 24.55 -7.32 -2.44
CA ASP A 275 24.98 -8.58 -3.06
C ASP A 275 24.18 -9.80 -2.56
N ASP A 276 23.11 -9.55 -1.79
CA ASP A 276 22.20 -10.53 -1.22
C ASP A 276 22.86 -11.59 -0.32
N LYS A 277 24.08 -11.36 0.18
CA LYS A 277 24.77 -12.33 1.03
C LYS A 277 24.38 -12.25 2.50
N TYR A 278 24.09 -11.03 2.97
CA TYR A 278 23.70 -10.68 4.33
C TYR A 278 22.35 -10.00 4.35
#